data_AF-A0A7X5VLN2-F1
#
_entry.id   AF-A0A7X5VLN2-F1
#
_cell.length_a   1.000
_cell.length_b   1.000
_cell.length_c   1.000
_cell.angle_alpha   90.00
_cell.angle_beta   90.00
_cell.angle_gamma   90.00
#
_symmetry.space_group_name_H-M   'P 1'
#
loop_
_entity.id
_entity.type
_entity.pdbx_description
1 polymer ?
#
loop_
_entity_poly.entity_id
_entity_poly.type
_entity_poly.pdbx_seq_one_letter_code
_entity_poly.pdbx_strand_id
1 'polypeptide(L)' 'DFARQQYERAESLIREQVIAQTEFDDAERLLRSSEARLREAAATLRSAEIQLGYTKIRAPIPGVVASVSTQVGETVAANF' A
#
# COMPACT_ATOMS: atom_id res chain seq x y z
N ASP A 1 12.24 5.94 7.23
CA ASP A 1 13.69 6.19 7.00
C ASP A 1 14.62 5.62 8.06
N PHE A 2 14.21 5.54 9.33
CA PHE A 2 15.05 4.98 10.41
C PHE A 2 15.62 3.57 10.09
N ALA A 3 14.80 2.62 9.61
CA ALA A 3 15.26 1.28 9.29
C ALA A 3 16.27 1.23 8.13
N ARG A 4 16.15 2.14 7.15
CA ARG A 4 17.10 2.27 6.04
C ARG A 4 18.44 2.83 6.51
N GLN A 5 18.41 3.89 7.32
CA GLN A 5 19.62 4.48 7.90
C GLN A 5 20.37 3.49 8.80
N GLN A 6 19.65 2.67 9.56
CA GLN A 6 20.26 1.63 10.40
C GLN A 6 20.91 0.53 9.57
N TYR A 7 20.27 0.11 8.47
CA TYR A 7 20.86 -0.84 7.53
C TYR A 7 22.12 -0.27 6.86
N GLU A 8 22.07 0.96 6.33
CA GLU A 8 23.24 1.62 5.71
C GLU A 8 24.41 1.77 6.69
N ARG A 9 24.12 2.09 7.95
CA ARG A 9 25.12 2.15 9.01
C ARG A 9 25.70 0.77 9.31
N ALA A 10 24.86 -0.24 9.50
CA ALA A 10 25.30 -1.61 9.75
C ALA A 10 26.15 -2.15 8.59
N GLU A 11 25.81 -1.80 7.35
CA GLU A 11 26.55 -2.17 6.14
C GLU A 11 27.96 -1.54 6.12
N SER A 12 28.12 -0.29 6.56
CA SER A 12 29.46 0.31 6.74
C SER A 12 30.25 -0.41 7.82
N LEU A 13 29.63 -0.64 8.98
CA LEU A 13 30.31 -1.20 10.15
C LEU A 13 30.72 -2.67 9.95
N ILE A 14 29.94 -3.48 9.23
CA ILE A 14 30.31 -4.87 8.93
C ILE A 14 31.45 -4.94 7.92
N ARG A 15 31.51 -4.01 6.95
CA ARG A 15 32.66 -3.87 6.02
C ARG A 15 33.95 -3.54 6.77
N GLU A 16 33.84 -2.74 7.82
CA GLU A 16 34.95 -2.39 8.71
C GLU A 16 35.19 -3.46 9.80
N GLN A 17 34.44 -4.57 9.80
CA GLN A 17 34.49 -5.66 10.80
C GLN A 17 34.26 -5.22 12.25
N VAL A 18 33.51 -4.13 12.45
CA VAL A 18 33.25 -3.52 13.77
C VAL A 18 32.05 -4.16 14.49
N ILE A 19 31.12 -4.76 13.74
CA ILE A 19 29.91 -5.41 14.28
C ILE A 19 29.86 -6.90 13.95
N ALA A 20 29.04 -7.64 14.70
CA ALA A 20 28.79 -9.05 14.43
C ALA A 20 27.86 -9.23 13.22
N GLN A 21 28.02 -10.34 12.48
CA GLN A 21 27.14 -10.70 11.36
C GLN A 21 25.66 -10.74 11.78
N THR A 22 25.36 -11.21 13.00
CA THR A 22 24.01 -11.26 13.55
C THR A 22 23.35 -9.89 13.66
N GLU A 23 24.13 -8.85 13.98
CA GLU A 23 23.64 -7.49 14.12
C GLU A 23 23.31 -6.86 12.75
N PHE A 24 24.11 -7.18 11.73
CA PHE A 24 23.81 -6.83 10.34
C PHE A 24 22.54 -7.53 9.83
N ASP A 25 22.43 -8.84 10.07
CA ASP A 25 21.25 -9.63 9.65
C ASP A 25 19.96 -9.10 10.30
N ASP A 26 20.02 -8.67 11.56
CA ASP A 26 18.89 -8.06 12.26
C ASP A 26 18.50 -6.69 11.68
N ALA A 27 19.49 -5.87 11.30
CA ALA A 27 19.23 -4.61 10.60
C ALA A 27 18.59 -4.83 9.22
N GLU A 28 19.05 -5.84 8.47
CA GLU A 28 18.46 -6.23 7.19
C GLU A 28 17.01 -6.71 7.36
N ARG A 29 16.75 -7.57 8.35
CA ARG A 29 15.39 -8.03 8.67
C ARG A 29 14.46 -6.88 9.03
N LEU A 30 14.95 -5.92 9.82
CA LEU A 30 14.19 -4.73 10.21
C LEU A 30 13.84 -3.87 8.99
N LEU A 31 14.78 -3.69 8.06
CA LEU A 31 14.55 -2.98 6.80
C LEU A 31 13.48 -3.68 5.97
N ARG A 32 13.65 -4.98 5.69
CA ARG A 32 12.69 -5.78 4.91
C ARG A 32 11.28 -5.77 5.51
N SER A 33 11.18 -5.88 6.84
CA SER A 33 9.90 -5.82 7.57
C SER A 33 9.24 -4.45 7.42
N SER A 34 10.01 -3.37 7.55
CA SER A 34 9.51 -2.00 7.38
C SER A 34 9.04 -1.74 5.96
N GLU A 35 9.76 -2.21 4.95
CA GLU A 35 9.37 -2.12 3.54
C GLU A 35 8.13 -2.94 3.22
N ALA A 36 7.97 -4.12 3.84
CA ALA A 36 6.76 -4.92 3.72
C ALA A 36 5.54 -4.18 4.29
N ARG A 37 5.65 -3.57 5.48
CA ARG A 37 4.59 -2.74 6.08
C ARG A 37 4.24 -1.53 5.22
N LEU A 38 5.23 -0.88 4.62
CA LEU A 38 4.98 0.22 3.69
C LEU A 38 4.18 -0.25 2.46
N ARG A 39 4.55 -1.40 1.88
CA ARG A 39 3.81 -1.98 0.75
C ARG A 39 2.39 -2.37 1.12
N GLU A 40 2.18 -2.94 2.29
CA GLU A 40 0.86 -3.25 2.83
C GLU A 40 0.01 -1.99 2.98
N ALA A 41 0.52 -0.96 3.66
CA ALA A 41 -0.18 0.31 3.84
C ALA A 41 -0.53 0.96 2.49
N ALA A 42 0.39 0.91 1.51
CA ALA A 42 0.12 1.40 0.16
C ALA A 42 -0.95 0.59 -0.58
N ALA A 43 -1.02 -0.73 -0.37
CA ALA A 43 -2.09 -1.56 -0.92
C ALA A 43 -3.44 -1.23 -0.29
N THR A 44 -3.48 -1.05 1.03
CA THR A 44 -4.69 -0.61 1.75
C THR A 44 -5.16 0.76 1.27
N LEU A 45 -4.24 1.71 1.05
CA LEU A 45 -4.56 3.01 0.48
C LEU A 45 -5.19 2.87 -0.92
N ARG A 46 -4.59 2.09 -1.82
CA ARG A 46 -5.15 1.86 -3.16
C ARG A 46 -6.54 1.23 -3.10
N SER A 47 -6.77 0.27 -2.20
CA SER A 47 -8.09 -0.32 -2.01
C SER A 47 -9.12 0.70 -1.53
N ALA A 48 -8.74 1.58 -0.59
CA ALA A 48 -9.61 2.66 -0.13
C ALA A 48 -9.90 3.69 -1.22
N GLU A 49 -8.93 4.02 -2.07
CA GLU A 49 -9.11 4.89 -3.24
C GLU A 49 -10.06 4.27 -4.28
N ILE A 50 -9.95 2.97 -4.53
CA ILE A 50 -10.86 2.24 -5.42
C ILE A 50 -12.29 2.27 -4.86
N GLN A 51 -12.47 1.99 -3.56
CA GLN A 51 -13.77 2.06 -2.90
C GLN A 51 -14.36 3.48 -2.94
N LEU A 52 -13.53 4.50 -2.73
CA LEU A 52 -13.94 5.90 -2.92
C LEU A 52 -14.34 6.16 -4.38
N GLY A 53 -13.63 5.59 -5.35
CA GLY A 53 -13.98 5.65 -6.76
C GLY A 53 -15.36 5.05 -7.05
N TYR A 54 -15.69 3.91 -6.43
CA TYR A 54 -17.01 3.27 -6.56
C TYR A 54 -18.18 4.11 -6.01
N THR A 55 -17.93 5.13 -5.19
CA THR A 55 -18.98 6.09 -4.81
C THR A 55 -19.47 6.93 -6.00
N LYS A 56 -18.70 7.00 -7.08
CA LYS A 56 -19.07 7.68 -8.33
C LYS A 56 -19.24 6.65 -9.45
N ILE A 57 -20.48 6.30 -9.73
CA ILE A 57 -20.82 5.41 -10.85
C ILE A 57 -20.58 6.17 -12.17
N ARG A 58 -19.75 5.59 -13.05
CA ARG A 58 -19.44 6.12 -14.38
C ARG A 58 -19.78 5.08 -15.45
N ALA A 59 -20.13 5.54 -16.64
CA ALA A 59 -20.33 4.65 -17.77
C ALA A 59 -18.99 4.01 -18.19
N PRO A 60 -18.91 2.68 -18.39
CA PRO A 60 -17.68 2.01 -18.81
C PRO A 60 -17.34 2.28 -20.29
N ILE A 61 -18.33 2.69 -21.09
CA ILE A 61 -18.22 2.98 -22.53
C ILE A 61 -19.05 4.21 -22.90
N PRO A 62 -18.69 4.96 -23.96
CA PRO A 62 -19.50 6.06 -24.47
C PRO A 62 -20.82 5.57 -25.07
N GLY A 63 -21.92 6.26 -24.77
CA GLY A 63 -23.27 5.91 -25.23
C GLY A 63 -24.33 6.86 -24.69
N VAL A 64 -25.60 6.53 -24.92
CA VAL A 64 -26.76 7.29 -24.40
C VAL A 64 -27.42 6.48 -23.29
N VAL A 65 -27.76 7.13 -22.18
CA VAL A 65 -28.48 6.50 -21.07
C VAL A 65 -29.93 6.24 -21.50
N ALA A 66 -30.32 4.98 -21.65
CA ALA A 66 -31.67 4.61 -22.09
C ALA A 66 -32.71 4.70 -20.96
N SER A 67 -32.31 4.40 -19.71
CA SER A 67 -33.19 4.46 -18.53
C SER A 67 -32.37 4.43 -17.25
N VAL A 68 -32.79 5.17 -16.21
CA VAL A 68 -32.23 5.10 -14.85
C VAL A 68 -33.32 4.54 -13.94
N SER A 69 -33.06 3.41 -13.30
CA SER A 69 -34.04 2.70 -12.47
C SER A 69 -34.00 3.07 -10.98
N THR A 70 -33.09 3.95 -10.57
CA THR A 70 -32.88 4.33 -9.16
C THR A 70 -33.18 5.80 -8.91
N GLN A 71 -33.62 6.12 -7.69
CA GLN A 71 -33.91 7.49 -7.25
C GLN A 71 -32.88 8.00 -6.24
N VAL A 72 -32.72 9.32 -6.17
CA VAL A 72 -31.80 9.96 -5.23
C VAL A 72 -32.20 9.59 -3.80
N GLY A 73 -31.26 9.03 -3.03
CA GLY A 73 -31.47 8.62 -1.64
C GLY A 73 -31.78 7.13 -1.44
N GLU A 74 -31.92 6.37 -2.52
CA GLU A 74 -32.10 4.92 -2.47
C GLU A 74 -30.76 4.21 -2.19
N THR A 75 -30.75 3.23 -1.27
CA THR A 75 -29.55 2.44 -0.97
C THR A 75 -29.37 1.37 -2.03
N VAL A 76 -28.28 1.48 -2.80
CA VAL A 76 -27.87 0.45 -3.77
C VAL A 76 -26.85 -0.49 -3.12
N ALA A 77 -27.14 -1.79 -3.11
CA ALA A 77 -26.18 -2.79 -2.67
C ALA A 77 -25.21 -3.11 -3.81
N ALA A 78 -23.91 -3.01 -3.54
CA ALA A 78 -22.88 -3.47 -4.46
C ALA A 78 -22.82 -5.01 -4.42
N ASN A 79 -23.73 -5.68 -5.14
CA ASN A 79 -23.61 -7.11 -5.37
C ASN A 79 -22.52 -7.35 -6.42
N PHE A 80 -21.45 -8.03 -6.01
CA PHE A 80 -20.39 -8.57 -6.87
C PHE A 80 -20.46 -10.09 -6.87
#